data_AF-A0A8J6L1V7-F1
#
_entry.id   AF-A0A8J6L1V7-F1
#
_cell.length_a   1.000
_cell.length_b   1.000
_cell.length_c   1.000
_cell.angle_alpha   90.00
_cell.angle_beta   90.00
_cell.angle_gamma   90.00
#
_symmetry.space_group_name_H-M   'P 1'
#
loop_
_entity.id
_entity.type
_entity.pdbx_description
1 polymer ?
#
loop_
_entity_poly.entity_id
_entity_poly.type
_entity_poly.pdbx_seq_one_letter_code
_entity_poly.pdbx_strand_id
1 'polypeptide(L)'
;MENLPINNGSGQPFGLVLYETSICSGGQLYAHVRDWAQVFLNDTRIGDLDEDTFDLTIPQIQVSNLAVQVKGIDGNVKINGTLLRNFTIYSLDLKMSFFKRLRSATWRHAPEHYLGPAFYRGTLKAGSSPKDTFLDLSVSKPPLPL
;
A
#
# COMPACT_ATOMS: atom_id res chain seq x y z
N MET A 1 4.32 17.18 -3.32
CA MET A 1 5.57 16.43 -3.11
C MET A 1 5.37 15.76 -1.76
N GLU A 2 5.61 14.45 -1.62
CA GLU A 2 5.27 13.74 -0.37
C GLU A 2 5.86 14.47 0.85
N ASN A 3 5.00 14.84 1.81
CA ASN A 3 5.37 15.70 2.94
C ASN A 3 5.96 14.92 4.12
N LEU A 4 6.29 13.63 3.92
CA LEU A 4 6.78 12.73 4.95
C LEU A 4 8.25 12.37 4.69
N PRO A 5 9.06 12.09 5.74
CA PRO A 5 10.51 11.95 5.64
C PRO A 5 10.93 10.62 5.01
N ILE A 6 10.55 10.38 3.75
CA ILE A 6 10.98 9.21 2.99
C ILE A 6 12.41 9.42 2.48
N ASN A 7 13.23 8.37 2.52
CA ASN A 7 14.60 8.37 2.01
C ASN A 7 15.43 9.53 2.58
N ASN A 8 15.39 9.74 3.90
CA ASN A 8 16.08 10.84 4.59
C ASN A 8 15.71 12.23 4.05
N GLY A 9 14.46 12.43 3.63
CA GLY A 9 14.00 13.69 3.03
C GLY A 9 14.32 13.85 1.55
N SER A 10 14.92 12.84 0.91
CA SER A 10 15.16 12.84 -0.55
C SER A 10 13.90 12.46 -1.34
N GLY A 11 12.84 11.99 -0.67
CA GLY A 11 11.59 11.56 -1.28
C GLY A 11 11.73 10.24 -2.06
N GLN A 12 10.62 9.76 -2.59
CA GLN A 12 10.57 8.58 -3.45
C GLN A 12 10.07 8.98 -4.85
N PRO A 13 10.86 8.80 -5.92
CA PRO A 13 10.48 9.28 -7.25
C PRO A 13 9.41 8.40 -7.93
N PHE A 14 9.30 7.12 -7.56
CA PHE A 14 8.34 6.16 -8.12
C PHE A 14 8.11 4.99 -7.17
N GLY A 15 7.03 4.22 -7.40
CA GLY A 15 6.66 3.06 -6.61
C GLY A 15 5.49 3.34 -5.67
N LEU A 16 5.39 2.55 -4.60
CA LEU A 16 4.37 2.70 -3.55
C LEU A 16 5.04 3.02 -2.21
N VAL A 17 4.25 3.56 -1.27
CA VAL A 17 4.69 3.78 0.10
C VAL A 17 3.64 3.22 1.05
N LEU A 18 4.09 2.51 2.09
CA LEU A 18 3.24 2.07 3.18
C LEU A 18 3.59 2.86 4.44
N TYR A 19 2.58 3.51 5.02
CA TYR A 19 2.65 4.22 6.29
C TYR A 19 1.93 3.41 7.35
N GLU A 20 2.63 3.04 8.41
CA GLU A 20 2.06 2.24 9.50
C GLU A 20 2.19 2.99 10.83
N THR A 21 1.11 3.02 11.61
CA THR A 21 1.12 3.55 12.98
C THR A 21 0.13 2.78 13.85
N SER A 22 0.30 2.82 15.17
CA SER A 22 -0.64 2.21 16.11
C SER A 22 -1.65 3.24 16.61
N ILE A 23 -2.91 2.83 16.70
CA ILE A 23 -4.01 3.66 17.19
C ILE A 23 -4.68 2.98 18.39
N CYS A 24 -5.15 3.78 19.36
CA CYS A 24 -5.78 3.29 20.60
C CYS A 24 -7.31 3.41 20.58
N SER A 25 -7.89 3.89 19.48
CA SER A 25 -9.34 4.06 19.33
C SER A 25 -9.72 4.21 17.86
N GLY A 26 -10.94 3.81 17.52
CA GLY A 26 -11.56 4.11 16.24
C GLY A 26 -12.05 5.56 16.13
N GLY A 27 -12.67 5.90 15.01
CA GLY A 27 -13.17 7.26 14.75
C GLY A 27 -13.13 7.63 13.26
N GLN A 28 -13.35 8.91 12.97
CA GLN A 28 -13.26 9.42 11.60
C GLN A 28 -11.80 9.67 11.25
N LEU A 29 -11.25 8.83 10.37
CA LEU A 29 -9.96 9.05 9.72
C LEU A 29 -10.11 10.16 8.68
N TYR A 30 -9.13 11.03 8.61
CA TYR A 30 -9.00 12.05 7.59
C TYR A 30 -7.57 12.06 7.08
N ALA A 31 -7.37 11.99 5.76
CA ALA A 31 -6.06 12.13 5.15
C ALA A 31 -6.18 12.72 3.74
N HIS A 32 -5.34 13.71 3.44
CA HIS A 32 -5.14 14.14 2.06
C HIS A 32 -4.14 13.22 1.37
N VAL A 33 -4.63 12.54 0.34
CA VAL A 33 -3.86 11.61 -0.48
C VAL A 33 -3.75 12.18 -1.88
N ARG A 34 -2.67 11.83 -2.60
CA ARG A 34 -2.53 12.11 -4.03
C ARG A 34 -2.72 10.81 -4.78
N ASP A 35 -3.41 10.87 -5.90
CA ASP A 35 -3.89 9.71 -6.65
C ASP A 35 -4.86 8.82 -5.86
N TRP A 36 -4.36 7.97 -4.96
CA TRP A 36 -5.18 7.02 -4.19
C TRP A 36 -4.42 6.41 -3.00
N ALA A 37 -5.21 5.87 -2.05
CA ALA A 37 -4.78 5.17 -0.86
C ALA A 37 -5.67 3.97 -0.56
N GLN A 38 -5.08 2.91 -0.03
CA GLN A 38 -5.79 1.85 0.65
C GLN A 38 -5.52 1.91 2.16
N VAL A 39 -6.59 1.82 2.94
CA VAL A 39 -6.54 1.85 4.40
C VAL A 39 -6.81 0.45 4.95
N PHE A 40 -5.95 0.00 5.86
CA PHE A 40 -5.99 -1.30 6.51
C PHE A 40 -6.00 -1.14 8.02
N LEU A 41 -6.78 -1.98 8.70
CA LEU A 41 -6.80 -2.12 10.15
C LEU A 41 -6.49 -3.57 10.51
N ASN A 42 -5.38 -3.82 11.20
CA ASN A 42 -4.89 -5.18 11.51
C ASN A 42 -4.91 -6.09 10.26
N ASP A 43 -4.27 -5.65 9.19
CA ASP A 43 -4.20 -6.33 7.89
C ASP A 43 -5.54 -6.51 7.14
N THR A 44 -6.66 -6.01 7.70
CA THR A 44 -7.96 -6.04 7.05
C THR A 44 -8.19 -4.72 6.32
N ARG A 45 -8.41 -4.74 4.99
CA ARG A 45 -8.75 -3.54 4.23
C ARG A 45 -10.10 -3.00 4.70
N ILE A 46 -10.14 -1.73 5.12
CA ILE A 46 -11.35 -1.05 5.58
C ILE A 46 -11.90 -0.04 4.58
N GLY A 47 -11.10 0.37 3.59
CA GLY A 47 -11.57 1.16 2.45
C GLY A 47 -10.43 1.86 1.72
N ASP A 48 -10.80 2.77 0.83
CA ASP A 48 -9.87 3.57 0.04
C ASP A 48 -10.06 5.06 0.33
N LEU A 49 -9.02 5.84 0.07
CA LEU A 49 -9.09 7.30 -0.03
C LEU A 49 -8.55 7.70 -1.40
N ASP A 50 -9.02 8.81 -1.94
CA ASP A 50 -8.53 9.41 -3.18
C ASP A 50 -8.60 10.95 -3.10
N GLU A 51 -8.45 11.63 -4.23
CA GLU A 51 -8.46 13.10 -4.27
C GLU A 51 -9.83 13.71 -3.93
N ASP A 52 -10.92 12.94 -4.14
CA ASP A 52 -12.30 13.36 -3.88
C ASP A 52 -12.83 12.79 -2.54
N THR A 53 -12.26 11.68 -2.08
CA THR A 53 -12.63 10.94 -0.86
C THR A 53 -11.49 10.94 0.14
N PHE A 54 -11.51 11.88 1.08
CA PHE A 54 -10.40 12.13 2.02
C PHE A 54 -10.67 11.66 3.45
N ASP A 55 -11.80 10.99 3.70
CA ASP A 55 -12.18 10.52 5.02
C ASP A 55 -12.79 9.11 5.03
N LEU A 56 -12.66 8.42 6.17
CA LEU A 56 -13.13 7.04 6.34
C LEU A 56 -13.42 6.74 7.81
N THR A 57 -14.52 6.06 8.11
CA THR A 57 -14.84 5.64 9.48
C THR A 57 -14.06 4.37 9.87
N ILE A 58 -13.25 4.48 10.92
CA ILE A 58 -12.56 3.34 11.56
C ILE A 58 -13.47 2.76 12.67
N PRO A 59 -13.74 1.45 12.67
CA PRO A 59 -14.50 0.78 13.73
C PRO A 59 -13.93 1.01 15.13
N GLN A 60 -14.78 0.98 16.17
CA GLN A 60 -14.32 1.09 17.56
C GLN A 60 -13.50 -0.12 17.98
N ILE A 61 -12.31 0.13 18.52
CA ILE A 61 -11.26 -0.85 18.85
C ILE A 61 -10.46 -0.37 20.06
N GLN A 62 -9.74 -1.27 20.75
CA GLN A 62 -8.89 -0.92 21.90
C GLN A 62 -7.44 -0.59 21.51
N VAL A 63 -6.76 -1.45 20.77
CA VAL A 63 -5.43 -1.20 20.20
C VAL A 63 -5.37 -1.90 18.85
N SER A 64 -4.95 -1.21 17.79
CA SER A 64 -4.78 -1.82 16.47
C SER A 64 -3.74 -1.08 15.66
N ASN A 65 -3.20 -1.77 14.66
CA ASN A 65 -2.30 -1.19 13.68
C ASN A 65 -3.11 -0.65 12.50
N LEU A 66 -2.93 0.64 12.23
CA LEU A 66 -3.46 1.31 11.06
C LEU A 66 -2.34 1.39 10.01
N ALA A 67 -2.60 0.82 8.84
CA ALA A 67 -1.70 0.83 7.71
C ALA A 67 -2.38 1.56 6.54
N VAL A 68 -1.68 2.53 5.97
CA VAL A 68 -2.13 3.29 4.81
C VAL A 68 -1.12 3.09 3.69
N GLN A 69 -1.52 2.35 2.66
CA GLN A 69 -0.71 2.18 1.46
C GLN A 69 -1.14 3.21 0.42
N VAL A 70 -0.20 4.00 -0.08
CA VAL A 70 -0.50 5.11 -1.00
C VAL A 70 0.49 5.20 -2.14
N LYS A 71 0.04 5.92 -3.17
CA LYS A 71 0.90 6.61 -4.13
C LYS A 71 1.02 8.11 -3.76
N GLY A 72 1.40 8.38 -2.52
CA GLY A 72 1.63 9.72 -1.97
C GLY A 72 0.61 10.19 -0.93
N ILE A 73 1.09 10.50 0.28
CA ILE A 73 0.35 11.29 1.29
C ILE A 73 0.93 12.70 1.25
N ASP A 74 0.06 13.68 1.07
CA ASP A 74 0.46 15.10 0.95
C ASP A 74 0.10 15.92 2.19
N GLY A 75 -0.32 15.28 3.28
CA GLY A 75 -0.75 15.99 4.47
C GLY A 75 -0.77 15.21 5.76
N ASN A 76 -1.29 15.89 6.77
CA ASN A 76 -1.52 15.36 8.10
C ASN A 76 -2.63 14.30 8.08
N VAL A 77 -2.33 13.09 8.54
CA VAL A 77 -3.34 12.06 8.82
C VAL A 77 -3.93 12.31 10.21
N LYS A 78 -5.26 12.34 10.34
CA LYS A 78 -5.95 12.63 11.61
C LYS A 78 -7.02 11.59 11.93
N ILE A 79 -7.27 11.32 13.20
CA ILE A 79 -8.46 10.61 13.68
C ILE A 79 -9.23 11.54 14.62
N ASN A 80 -10.52 11.76 14.36
CA ASN A 80 -11.38 12.67 15.13
C ASN A 80 -10.72 14.07 15.31
N GLY A 81 -10.06 14.57 14.27
CA GLY A 81 -9.32 15.84 14.30
C GLY A 81 -7.95 15.79 14.99
N THR A 82 -7.61 14.71 15.70
CA THR A 82 -6.30 14.54 16.35
C THR A 82 -5.26 14.02 15.36
N LEU A 83 -4.12 14.70 15.27
CA LEU A 83 -3.02 14.34 14.38
C LEU A 83 -2.39 12.98 14.76
N LEU A 84 -2.32 12.06 13.80
CA LEU A 84 -1.53 10.84 13.93
C LEU A 84 -0.05 11.15 13.70
N ARG A 85 0.80 10.50 14.49
CA ARG A 85 2.26 10.67 14.47
C ARG A 85 2.93 9.30 14.54
N ASN A 86 4.26 9.30 14.55
CA ASN A 86 5.11 8.11 14.75
C ASN A 86 4.87 7.02 13.70
N PHE A 87 4.75 7.42 12.45
CA PHE A 87 4.64 6.47 11.34
C PHE A 87 5.95 5.73 11.12
N THR A 88 5.87 4.41 11.02
CA THR A 88 6.90 3.62 10.34
C THR A 88 6.61 3.67 8.84
N ILE A 89 7.61 4.06 8.05
CA ILE A 89 7.46 4.27 6.61
C ILE A 89 8.23 3.18 5.87
N TYR A 90 7.53 2.41 5.04
CA TYR A 90 8.11 1.40 4.19
C TYR A 90 8.08 1.86 2.73
N SER A 91 9.27 2.10 2.18
CA SER A 91 9.45 2.43 0.78
C SER A 91 9.36 1.16 -0.08
N LEU A 92 8.40 1.13 -1.00
CA LEU A 92 8.27 0.14 -2.07
C LEU A 92 8.70 0.76 -3.39
N ASP A 93 9.96 1.24 -3.43
CA ASP A 93 10.54 1.96 -4.56
C ASP A 93 10.82 1.09 -5.80
N LEU A 94 10.58 -0.22 -5.72
CA LEU A 94 10.82 -1.18 -6.80
C LEU A 94 12.24 -1.08 -7.39
N LYS A 95 13.24 -0.62 -6.61
CA LYS A 95 14.64 -0.63 -7.05
C LYS A 95 15.21 -2.06 -6.99
N MET A 96 16.38 -2.26 -7.60
CA MET A 96 17.06 -3.57 -7.55
C MET A 96 17.33 -4.07 -6.13
N SER A 97 17.55 -3.17 -5.16
CA SER A 97 17.67 -3.55 -3.74
C SER A 97 16.38 -4.14 -3.19
N PHE A 98 15.22 -3.56 -3.51
CA PHE A 98 13.91 -4.11 -3.18
C PHE A 98 13.73 -5.50 -3.82
N PHE A 99 13.99 -5.65 -5.13
CA PHE A 99 13.85 -6.94 -5.81
C PHE A 99 14.80 -8.03 -5.28
N LYS A 100 16.02 -7.66 -4.86
CA LYS A 100 16.93 -8.59 -4.18
C LYS A 100 16.34 -9.11 -2.88
N ARG A 101 15.73 -8.24 -2.06
CA ARG A 101 15.02 -8.67 -0.83
C ARG A 101 13.78 -9.51 -1.17
N LEU A 102 12.99 -9.08 -2.15
CA LEU A 102 11.75 -9.77 -2.55
C LEU A 102 12.03 -11.21 -3.04
N ARG A 103 13.10 -11.43 -3.80
CA ARG A 103 13.48 -12.78 -4.27
C ARG A 103 13.77 -13.75 -3.13
N SER A 104 14.35 -13.26 -2.04
CA SER A 104 14.70 -14.03 -0.85
C SER A 104 13.59 -14.08 0.20
N ALA A 105 12.45 -13.42 -0.04
CA ALA A 105 11.32 -13.46 0.88
C ALA A 105 10.73 -14.88 0.96
N THR A 106 10.07 -15.20 2.07
CA THR A 106 9.33 -16.45 2.22
C THR A 106 8.10 -16.40 1.31
N TRP A 107 8.08 -17.28 0.30
CA TRP A 107 6.94 -17.43 -0.62
C TRP A 107 5.97 -18.48 -0.09
N ARG A 108 4.68 -18.23 -0.26
CA ARG A 108 3.58 -19.16 0.09
C ARG A 108 2.66 -19.34 -1.10
N HIS A 109 1.87 -20.41 -1.08
CA HIS A 109 0.82 -20.60 -2.07
C HIS A 109 -0.15 -19.41 -2.05
N ALA A 110 -0.46 -18.88 -3.23
CA ALA A 110 -1.44 -17.83 -3.36
C ALA A 110 -2.83 -18.38 -2.98
N PRO A 111 -3.58 -17.71 -2.10
CA PRO A 111 -4.96 -18.11 -1.80
C PRO A 111 -5.83 -17.86 -3.04
N GLU A 112 -6.94 -18.60 -3.16
CA GLU A 112 -7.93 -18.37 -4.24
C GLU A 112 -8.54 -16.96 -4.17
N HIS A 113 -8.66 -16.42 -2.96
CA HIS A 113 -9.17 -15.08 -2.69
C HIS A 113 -8.20 -14.33 -1.79
N TYR A 114 -7.66 -13.23 -2.28
CA TYR A 114 -6.90 -12.26 -1.50
C TYR A 114 -7.43 -10.86 -1.78
N LEU A 115 -7.75 -10.13 -0.71
CA LEU A 115 -8.21 -8.75 -0.80
C LEU A 115 -7.07 -7.83 -0.39
N GLY A 116 -6.29 -7.39 -1.36
CA GLY A 116 -5.23 -6.42 -1.15
C GLY A 116 -4.06 -6.54 -2.14
N PRO A 117 -3.04 -5.69 -1.97
CA PRO A 117 -1.82 -5.71 -2.75
C PRO A 117 -0.98 -6.94 -2.40
N ALA A 118 -0.54 -7.68 -3.42
CA ALA A 118 0.32 -8.83 -3.26
C ALA A 118 1.32 -8.95 -4.41
N PHE A 119 2.50 -9.48 -4.11
CA PHE A 119 3.46 -9.91 -5.13
C PHE A 119 3.21 -11.37 -5.47
N TYR A 120 3.04 -11.65 -6.77
CA TYR A 120 2.91 -13.00 -7.30
C TYR A 120 4.21 -13.39 -8.01
N ARG A 121 4.60 -14.66 -7.87
CA ARG A 121 5.79 -15.22 -8.51
C ARG A 121 5.44 -16.48 -9.27
N GLY A 122 5.76 -16.48 -10.56
CA GLY A 122 5.65 -17.63 -11.46
C GLY A 122 6.97 -17.92 -12.16
N THR A 123 7.09 -19.11 -12.76
CA THR A 123 8.21 -19.48 -13.64
C THR A 123 7.67 -19.79 -15.03
N LEU A 124 8.09 -19.02 -16.03
CA LEU A 124 7.79 -19.30 -17.44
C LEU A 124 8.98 -20.04 -18.06
N LYS A 125 8.74 -21.23 -18.64
CA LYS A 125 9.75 -21.98 -19.41
C LYS A 125 9.58 -21.65 -20.89
N ALA A 126 10.50 -20.87 -21.46
CA ALA A 126 10.40 -20.37 -22.84
C ALA A 126 10.93 -21.34 -23.93
N GLY A 127 11.42 -22.53 -23.53
CA GLY A 127 12.01 -23.50 -24.46
C GLY A 127 13.37 -23.06 -25.02
N SER A 128 13.85 -23.74 -26.07
CA SER A 128 15.16 -23.51 -26.68
C SER A 128 15.18 -22.38 -27.73
N SER A 129 14.01 -21.95 -28.20
CA SER A 129 13.86 -20.87 -29.19
C SER A 129 12.77 -19.90 -28.69
N PRO A 130 13.12 -18.99 -27.76
CA PRO A 130 12.17 -18.01 -27.24
C PRO A 130 11.69 -17.07 -28.36
N LYS A 131 10.45 -16.63 -28.24
CA LYS A 131 9.81 -15.69 -29.17
C LYS A 131 9.12 -14.58 -28.39
N ASP A 132 8.88 -13.48 -29.07
CA ASP A 132 8.07 -12.38 -28.55
C ASP A 132 6.66 -12.89 -28.21
N THR A 133 6.13 -12.38 -27.10
CA THR A 133 4.80 -12.72 -26.61
C THR A 133 4.24 -11.55 -25.79
N PHE A 134 2.97 -11.64 -25.42
CA PHE A 134 2.28 -10.63 -24.62
C PHE A 134 1.79 -11.27 -23.32
N LEU A 135 1.86 -10.51 -22.23
CA LEU A 135 1.24 -10.89 -20.97
C LEU A 135 -0.18 -10.31 -20.94
N ASP A 136 -1.19 -11.18 -20.90
CA ASP A 136 -2.57 -10.76 -20.69
C ASP A 136 -2.82 -10.51 -19.19
N LEU A 137 -3.26 -9.29 -18.87
CA LEU A 137 -3.57 -8.83 -17.51
C LEU A 137 -5.06 -8.54 -17.31
N SER A 138 -5.91 -8.94 -18.26
CA SER A 138 -7.36 -8.68 -18.21
C SER A 138 -8.07 -9.33 -17.00
N VAL A 139 -7.51 -10.42 -16.48
CA VAL A 139 -8.03 -11.14 -15.30
C VAL A 139 -7.53 -10.52 -13.98
N SER A 140 -6.41 -9.80 -14.01
CA SER A 140 -5.86 -9.08 -12.85
C SER A 140 -6.33 -7.63 -12.87
N LYS A 141 -7.60 -7.38 -12.57
CA LYS A 141 -8.03 -5.99 -12.37
C LYS A 141 -7.44 -5.49 -11.05
N PRO A 142 -6.61 -4.42 -11.06
CA PRO A 142 -6.40 -3.68 -9.82
C PRO A 142 -7.78 -3.22 -9.30
N PRO A 143 -7.99 -3.10 -7.98
CA PRO A 143 -9.19 -2.48 -7.48
C PRO A 143 -9.32 -1.11 -8.14
N LEU A 144 -10.36 -0.95 -8.95
CA LEU A 144 -10.70 0.33 -9.55
C LEU A 144 -11.16 1.24 -8.40
N PRO A 145 -10.72 2.51 -8.34
CA PRO A 145 -11.44 3.49 -7.54
C PRO A 145 -12.89 3.54 -8.07
N LEU A 146 -13.86 3.46 -7.16
CA LEU A 146 -15.29 3.55 -7.47
C LEU A 146 -15.68 4.99 -7.81
#